data_AF-A0A927W4B9-F1
#
_entry.id   AF-A0A927W4B9-F1
#
_cell.length_a   1.000
_cell.length_b   1.000
_cell.length_c   1.000
_cell.angle_alpha   90.00
_cell.angle_beta   90.00
_cell.angle_gamma   90.00
#
_symmetry.space_group_name_H-M   'P 1'
#
loop_
_entity.id
_entity.type
_entity.pdbx_description
1 polymer ?
#
loop_
_entity_poly.entity_id
_entity_poly.type
_entity_poly.pdbx_seq_one_letter_code
_entity_poly.pdbx_strand_id
1 'polypeptide(L)'
;MGRMLKRVPMDFPWPIGEVWEGYFKEPPEGDGYQLWENTSEGSPISPVFDSLDGLCEWAVENETVFASFTATKEEWKEMLSKNQVYAMVQLDDGGKLIRS
;
A
#
# COMPACT_ATOMS: atom_id res chain seq x y z
N MET A 1 -0.96 -0.29 -11.67
CA MET A 1 -0.57 0.62 -10.58
C MET A 1 -0.32 -0.24 -9.35
N GLY A 2 0.85 -0.13 -8.74
CA GLY A 2 1.26 -0.94 -7.58
C GLY A 2 1.13 -0.16 -6.28
N ARG A 3 1.09 -0.85 -5.14
CA ARG A 3 1.06 -0.21 -3.82
C ARG A 3 2.33 -0.51 -3.03
N MET A 4 2.64 0.31 -2.03
CA MET A 4 3.70 0.03 -1.07
C MET A 4 3.33 0.55 0.31
N LEU A 5 3.90 -0.07 1.34
CA LEU A 5 3.78 0.41 2.70
C LEU A 5 4.91 1.40 2.96
N LYS A 6 4.60 2.57 3.51
CA LYS A 6 5.61 3.47 4.08
C LYS A 6 5.30 3.79 5.53
N ARG A 7 6.38 3.99 6.28
CA ARG A 7 6.34 4.44 7.68
C ARG A 7 6.52 5.95 7.70
N VAL A 8 5.56 6.66 8.29
CA VAL A 8 5.53 8.13 8.32
C VAL A 8 5.11 8.61 9.70
N PRO A 9 5.36 9.88 10.08
CA PRO A 9 4.86 10.43 11.32
C PRO A 9 3.32 10.40 11.35
N MET A 10 2.72 10.20 12.53
CA MET A 10 1.26 10.19 12.67
C MET A 10 0.59 11.44 12.11
N ASP A 11 1.25 12.59 12.24
CA ASP A 11 0.79 13.88 11.75
C ASP A 11 1.42 14.26 10.40
N PHE A 12 1.75 13.29 9.55
CA PHE A 12 2.38 13.56 8.25
C PHE A 12 1.50 14.51 7.42
N PRO A 13 1.94 15.76 7.17
CA PRO A 13 1.04 16.83 6.74
C PRO A 13 0.78 16.83 5.23
N TRP A 14 0.98 15.71 4.53
CA TRP A 14 0.86 15.65 3.07
C TRP A 14 -0.55 15.28 2.61
N PRO A 15 -1.10 15.99 1.60
CA PRO A 15 -2.42 15.66 1.05
C PRO A 15 -2.45 14.26 0.41
N ILE A 16 -3.54 13.54 0.65
CA ILE A 16 -3.81 12.23 0.06
C ILE A 16 -4.08 12.39 -1.45
N GLY A 17 -3.49 11.52 -2.26
CA GLY A 17 -3.62 11.48 -3.72
C GLY A 17 -2.67 12.42 -4.46
N GLU A 18 -1.97 13.30 -3.75
CA GLU A 18 -1.02 14.24 -4.35
C GLU A 18 0.39 13.63 -4.42
N VAL A 19 1.06 13.86 -5.54
CA VAL A 19 2.46 13.46 -5.74
C VAL A 19 3.31 14.07 -4.64
N TRP A 20 4.06 13.24 -3.91
CA TRP A 20 4.94 13.76 -2.89
C TRP A 20 6.19 14.36 -3.52
N GLU A 21 6.39 15.68 -3.37
CA GLU A 21 7.57 16.38 -3.91
C GLU A 21 8.90 15.79 -3.41
N GLY A 22 8.85 15.17 -2.23
CA GLY A 22 9.98 14.47 -1.65
C GLY A 22 10.21 13.07 -2.24
N TYR A 23 9.57 12.63 -3.32
CA TYR A 23 9.68 11.26 -3.87
C TYR A 23 11.12 10.74 -4.03
N PHE A 24 12.06 11.61 -4.41
CA PHE A 24 13.49 11.27 -4.49
C PHE A 24 14.19 11.12 -3.13
N LYS A 25 13.51 11.45 -2.05
CA LYS A 25 13.89 11.26 -0.66
C LYS A 25 12.95 10.22 -0.04
N GLU A 26 13.37 9.57 1.03
CA GLU A 26 12.46 8.73 1.82
C GLU A 26 11.64 9.64 2.74
N PRO A 27 10.33 9.36 2.93
CA PRO A 27 9.55 10.16 3.87
C PRO A 27 10.15 10.00 5.26
N PRO A 28 9.99 10.99 6.14
CA PRO A 28 10.50 10.90 7.50
C PRO A 28 10.01 9.59 8.13
N GLU A 29 10.92 8.79 8.69
CA GLU A 29 10.53 7.59 9.41
C GLU A 29 9.69 7.99 10.63
N GLY A 30 8.57 7.30 10.81
CA GLY A 30 7.70 7.51 11.97
C GLY A 30 6.94 6.24 12.32
N ASP A 31 6.21 6.28 13.42
CA ASP A 31 5.50 5.10 13.92
C ASP A 31 4.26 4.74 13.08
N GLY A 32 3.74 5.70 12.31
CA GLY A 32 2.54 5.54 11.51
C GLY A 32 2.74 4.65 10.28
N TYR A 33 1.64 4.07 9.82
CA TYR A 33 1.52 3.21 8.65
C TYR A 33 0.69 3.91 7.60
N GLN A 34 1.23 4.06 6.38
CA GLN A 34 0.53 4.70 5.28
C GLN A 34 0.71 3.90 3.99
N LEU A 35 -0.37 3.80 3.20
CA LEU A 35 -0.36 3.18 1.88
C LEU A 35 0.04 4.20 0.83
N TRP A 36 0.95 3.82 -0.06
CA TRP A 36 1.51 4.68 -1.10
C TRP A 36 1.42 4.03 -2.46
N GLU A 37 1.34 4.83 -3.52
CA GLU A 37 1.34 4.36 -4.90
C GLU A 37 2.77 4.20 -5.42
N ASN A 38 3.05 3.17 -6.23
CA ASN A 38 4.37 2.91 -6.83
C ASN A 38 4.49 3.41 -8.28
N THR A 39 3.54 4.20 -8.77
CA THR A 39 3.57 4.73 -10.14
C THR A 39 4.32 6.04 -10.18
N SER A 40 5.60 5.97 -10.53
CA SER A 40 6.58 7.02 -10.92
C SER A 40 6.80 8.23 -10.00
N GLU A 41 5.84 8.58 -9.16
CA GLU A 41 5.80 9.86 -8.44
C GLU A 41 5.42 9.70 -6.96
N GLY A 42 4.92 8.52 -6.56
CA GLY A 42 4.70 8.15 -5.17
C GLY A 42 3.81 9.10 -4.37
N SER A 43 2.51 8.92 -4.48
CA SER A 43 1.49 9.63 -3.70
C SER A 43 1.05 8.79 -2.48
N PRO A 44 0.75 9.41 -1.33
CA PRO A 44 0.04 8.73 -0.25
C PRO A 44 -1.41 8.51 -0.67
N ILE A 45 -1.89 7.28 -0.54
CA ILE A 45 -3.26 6.87 -0.91
C ILE A 45 -4.16 6.85 0.32
N SER A 46 -3.60 6.55 1.49
CA SER A 46 -4.36 6.43 2.73
C SER A 46 -4.01 7.52 3.74
N PRO A 47 -4.89 7.75 4.73
CA PRO A 47 -4.49 8.38 5.98
C PRO A 47 -3.35 7.60 6.68
N VAL A 48 -2.74 8.23 7.67
CA VAL A 48 -1.76 7.56 8.54
C VAL A 48 -2.50 6.80 9.63
N PHE A 49 -2.16 5.52 9.80
CA PHE A 49 -2.70 4.65 10.83
C PHE A 49 -1.66 4.35 11.89
N ASP A 50 -2.09 4.17 13.13
CA ASP A 50 -1.22 3.75 14.24
C ASP A 50 -0.79 2.28 14.16
N SER A 51 -1.46 1.50 13.32
CA SER A 51 -1.31 0.06 13.22
C SER A 51 -1.52 -0.43 11.79
N LEU A 52 -0.75 -1.47 11.42
CA LEU A 52 -0.91 -2.12 10.12
C LEU A 52 -2.31 -2.72 9.94
N ASP A 53 -2.91 -3.21 11.03
CA ASP A 53 -4.25 -3.78 11.00
C ASP A 53 -5.32 -2.75 10.63
N GLY A 54 -5.25 -1.52 11.17
CA GLY A 54 -6.16 -0.43 10.80
C GLY A 54 -6.01 0.01 9.34
N LEU A 55 -4.78 0.07 8.85
CA LEU A 55 -4.50 0.32 7.42
C LEU A 55 -5.11 -0.77 6.53
N CYS A 56 -4.95 -2.04 6.90
CA CYS A 56 -5.48 -3.16 6.12
C CYS A 56 -7.01 -3.17 6.10
N GLU A 57 -7.67 -2.86 7.23
CA GLU A 57 -9.13 -2.73 7.29
C GLU A 57 -9.64 -1.62 6.37
N TRP A 58 -9.02 -0.45 6.42
CA TRP A 58 -9.35 0.65 5.52
C TRP A 58 -9.13 0.26 4.06
N ALA A 59 -8.02 -0.41 3.74
CA ALA A 59 -7.67 -0.81 2.38
C ALA A 59 -8.63 -1.87 1.80
N VAL A 60 -9.22 -2.74 2.62
CA VAL A 60 -10.25 -3.70 2.18
C VAL A 60 -11.51 -3.00 1.67
N GLU A 61 -11.91 -1.90 2.33
CA GLU A 61 -13.14 -1.19 2.01
C GLU A 61 -12.95 -0.09 0.96
N ASN A 62 -11.78 0.55 0.94
CA ASN A 62 -11.53 1.76 0.16
C ASN A 62 -10.61 1.53 -1.04
N GLU A 63 -9.84 0.44 -1.08
CA GLU A 63 -8.81 0.22 -2.09
C GLU A 63 -8.86 -1.16 -2.76
N THR A 64 -8.27 -1.21 -3.95
CA THR A 64 -8.03 -2.47 -4.67
C THR A 64 -6.56 -2.83 -4.60
N VAL A 65 -6.20 -4.10 -4.74
CA VAL A 65 -4.78 -4.52 -4.83
C VAL A 65 -4.23 -4.40 -6.25
N PHE A 66 -5.11 -4.53 -7.26
CA PHE A 66 -4.80 -4.31 -8.66
C PHE A 66 -6.09 -4.20 -9.48
N ALA A 67 -6.26 -3.15 -10.30
CA ALA A 67 -7.46 -2.95 -11.11
C ALA A 67 -8.75 -3.15 -10.30
N SER A 68 -9.53 -4.19 -10.58
CA SER A 68 -10.78 -4.53 -9.87
C SER A 68 -10.62 -5.64 -8.83
N PHE A 69 -9.39 -6.07 -8.54
CA PHE A 69 -9.12 -7.11 -7.55
C PHE A 69 -9.04 -6.48 -6.16
N THR A 70 -9.93 -6.92 -5.27
CA THR A 70 -9.85 -6.66 -3.84
C THR A 70 -9.10 -7.80 -3.14
N ALA A 71 -8.53 -7.50 -1.99
CA ALA A 71 -7.91 -8.48 -1.12
C ALA A 71 -8.49 -8.33 0.29
N THR A 72 -8.46 -9.42 1.05
CA THR A 72 -8.82 -9.48 2.46
C THR A 72 -7.78 -8.80 3.33
N LYS A 73 -8.14 -8.50 4.58
CA LYS A 73 -7.23 -7.91 5.57
C LYS A 73 -5.95 -8.73 5.74
N GLU A 74 -6.07 -10.05 5.75
CA GLU A 74 -4.94 -10.98 5.92
C GLU A 74 -3.99 -10.94 4.73
N GLU A 75 -4.54 -10.95 3.51
CA GLU A 75 -3.76 -10.80 2.28
C GLU A 75 -3.05 -9.45 2.25
N TRP A 76 -3.76 -8.35 2.55
CA TRP A 76 -3.17 -7.01 2.67
C TRP A 76 -2.01 -6.98 3.67
N LYS A 77 -2.20 -7.59 4.84
CA LYS A 77 -1.18 -7.68 5.89
C LYS A 77 0.04 -8.45 5.40
N GLU A 78 -0.15 -9.56 4.70
CA GLU A 78 0.95 -10.34 4.14
C GLU A 78 1.72 -9.56 3.06
N MET A 79 1.01 -8.91 2.13
CA MET A 79 1.61 -8.11 1.05
C MET A 79 2.39 -6.91 1.61
N LEU A 80 1.80 -6.17 2.54
CA LEU A 80 2.42 -5.00 3.15
C LEU A 80 3.58 -5.39 4.09
N SER A 81 3.47 -6.51 4.80
CA SER A 81 4.55 -7.02 5.66
C SER A 81 5.81 -7.41 4.87
N LYS A 82 5.67 -7.79 3.60
CA LYS A 82 6.82 -8.10 2.72
C LYS A 82 7.36 -6.86 2.01
N ASN A 83 6.83 -5.67 2.31
CA ASN A 83 7.11 -4.42 1.59
C ASN A 83 6.98 -4.55 0.05
N GLN A 84 6.15 -5.49 -0.39
CA GLN A 84 5.91 -5.82 -1.79
C GLN A 84 4.41 -6.00 -1.97
N VAL A 85 3.71 -4.92 -2.31
CA VAL A 85 2.42 -5.05 -3.04
C VAL A 85 2.72 -5.14 -4.54
N TYR A 86 3.74 -5.93 -4.89
CA TYR A 86 3.72 -6.62 -6.16
C TYR A 86 2.66 -7.68 -5.98
N ALA A 87 1.66 -7.66 -6.86
CA ALA A 87 0.59 -8.62 -6.85
C ALA A 87 1.19 -10.00 -6.58
N MET A 88 0.96 -10.54 -5.38
CA MET A 88 1.13 -11.96 -5.08
C MET A 88 -0.02 -12.68 -5.78
N VAL A 89 -0.12 -12.46 -7.09
CA VAL A 89 -0.49 -13.52 -7.96
C VAL A 89 0.78 -14.32 -8.11
N GLN A 90 0.83 -15.50 -7.50
CA GLN A 90 1.61 -16.54 -8.15
C GLN A 90 0.99 -16.71 -9.53
N LEU A 91 1.60 -16.10 -10.53
CA LEU A 91 1.36 -16.50 -11.90
C LEU A 91 2.01 -17.87 -11.99
N ASP A 92 1.20 -18.92 -12.18
CA ASP A 92 1.71 -20.19 -12.70
C ASP A 92 2.48 -19.89 -14.00
N ASP A 93 3.36 -20.79 -14.46
CA ASP A 93 4.22 -20.61 -15.66
C ASP A 93 3.46 -20.25 -16.97
N GLY A 94 2.12 -20.19 -16.93
CA GLY A 94 1.22 -19.71 -17.98
C GLY A 94 0.41 -18.43 -17.68
N GLY A 95 0.75 -17.63 -16.66
CA GLY A 95 0.15 -16.31 -16.43
C GLY A 95 -1.27 -16.31 -15.83
N LYS A 96 -1.70 -17.38 -15.15
CA LYS A 96 -3.06 -17.51 -14.60
C LYS A 96 -3.07 -17.29 -13.10
N LEU A 97 -4.06 -16.53 -12.61
CA LEU A 97 -4.25 -16.22 -11.20
C LEU A 97 -4.66 -17.48 -10.42
N ILE A 98 -3.86 -17.93 -9.46
CA ILE A 98 -4.26 -18.96 -8.50
C ILE A 98 -4.73 -18.31 -7.20
N ARG A 99 -6.03 -18.38 -6.92
CA ARG A 99 -6.57 -18.26 -5.56
C ARG A 99 -6.46 -19.66 -4.97
N SER A 100 -5.62 -19.84 -3.95
CA SER A 100 -5.64 -21.09 -3.17
C SER A 100 -6.93 -21.20 -2.38
#